data_AF-A0A6J8CXZ1-F1
#
_entry.id   AF-A0A6J8CXZ1-F1
#
_cell.length_a   1.000
_cell.length_b   1.000
_cell.length_c   1.000
_cell.angle_alpha   90.00
_cell.angle_beta   90.00
_cell.angle_gamma   90.00
#
_symmetry.space_group_name_H-M   'P 1'
#
loop_
_entity.id
_entity.type
_entity.pdbx_description
1 polymer ?
#
loop_
_entity_poly.entity_id
_entity_poly.type
_entity_poly.pdbx_seq_one_letter_code
_entity_poly.pdbx_strand_id
1 'polypeptide(L)'
;MKRGKLCLVGLNIDQCAIEMTMSLWFFKKDFTEEHEICSPPRFDDYIEDNLSSTIGTEIHKRKLTFLHSLTTCSNKKTKEIINRQIAVNYDNNKSFFYQTALLLSKYNLPDILGKNIAIPSKLSWKKLAKTEISTFWTLKLKDEAHQISSLKFLNLNFGIAETTHPVLDSVGQNLIEIRKATTKVRMLNGT
;
A
#
# COMPACT_ATOMS: atom_id res chain seq x y z
N MET A 1 -44.04 -6.01 -11.94
CA MET A 1 -42.79 -6.19 -12.70
C MET A 1 -41.60 -6.17 -11.75
N LYS A 2 -40.98 -7.32 -11.48
CA LYS A 2 -39.78 -7.45 -10.63
C LYS A 2 -38.54 -7.39 -11.53
N ARG A 3 -37.63 -6.42 -11.31
CA ARG A 3 -36.35 -6.34 -12.04
C ARG A 3 -35.35 -7.28 -11.36
N GLY A 4 -34.90 -8.29 -12.09
CA GLY A 4 -33.84 -9.20 -11.66
C GLY A 4 -32.48 -8.50 -11.67
N LYS A 5 -31.71 -8.68 -10.59
CA LYS A 5 -30.28 -8.34 -10.54
C LYS A 5 -29.51 -9.45 -11.26
N LEU A 6 -28.85 -9.10 -12.36
CA LEU A 6 -27.80 -9.94 -12.95
C LEU A 6 -26.55 -9.84 -12.09
N CYS A 7 -26.19 -10.91 -11.39
CA CYS A 7 -24.85 -11.11 -10.84
C CYS A 7 -23.92 -11.46 -12.00
N LEU A 8 -22.97 -10.58 -12.31
CA LEU A 8 -21.81 -10.94 -13.13
C LEU A 8 -20.85 -11.76 -12.27
N VAL A 9 -20.63 -13.00 -12.71
CA VAL A 9 -19.69 -13.96 -12.15
C VAL A 9 -18.27 -13.41 -12.31
N GLY A 10 -17.56 -13.27 -11.19
CA GLY A 10 -16.17 -12.80 -11.16
C GLY A 10 -15.23 -13.81 -11.81
N LEU A 11 -14.56 -13.38 -12.88
CA LEU A 11 -13.36 -14.04 -13.37
C LEU A 11 -12.16 -13.58 -12.56
N ASN A 12 -11.41 -14.56 -12.07
CA ASN A 12 -10.38 -14.43 -11.04
C ASN A 12 -9.07 -13.88 -11.66
N ILE A 13 -8.88 -12.56 -11.58
CA ILE A 13 -7.65 -11.87 -11.99
C ILE A 13 -6.44 -12.33 -11.16
N ASP A 14 -6.69 -12.91 -9.98
CA ASP A 14 -5.67 -13.37 -9.04
C ASP A 14 -4.91 -14.63 -9.50
N GLN A 15 -5.45 -15.41 -10.45
CA GLN A 15 -4.82 -16.66 -10.88
C GLN A 15 -3.68 -16.43 -11.90
N CYS A 16 -3.82 -15.46 -12.82
CA CYS A 16 -2.78 -15.16 -13.81
C CYS A 16 -1.55 -14.45 -13.23
N ALA A 17 -1.71 -13.69 -12.14
CA ALA A 17 -0.60 -12.97 -11.52
C ALA A 17 0.39 -13.93 -10.81
N ILE A 18 -0.10 -15.03 -10.24
CA ILE A 18 0.71 -15.96 -9.45
C ILE A 18 1.67 -16.76 -10.34
N GLU A 19 1.28 -17.13 -11.56
CA GLU A 19 2.14 -17.89 -12.48
C GLU A 19 3.24 -17.03 -13.15
N MET A 20 3.02 -15.71 -13.33
CA MET A 20 4.06 -14.82 -13.87
C MET A 20 5.16 -14.49 -12.86
N THR A 21 4.86 -14.43 -11.56
CA THR A 21 5.85 -14.07 -10.52
C THR A 21 6.87 -15.18 -10.24
N MET A 22 6.50 -16.45 -10.47
CA MET A 22 7.38 -17.60 -10.23
C MET A 22 8.46 -17.76 -11.31
N SER A 23 8.16 -17.37 -12.56
CA SER A 23 9.09 -17.50 -13.69
C SER A 23 10.23 -16.47 -13.68
N LEU A 24 10.04 -15.32 -13.01
CA LEU A 24 11.06 -14.27 -12.88
C LEU A 24 12.07 -14.53 -11.74
N TRP A 25 11.77 -15.47 -10.84
CA TRP A 25 12.65 -15.80 -9.71
C TRP A 25 13.84 -16.70 -10.10
N PHE A 26 13.79 -17.37 -11.25
CA PHE A 26 14.81 -18.35 -11.67
C PHE A 26 15.89 -17.80 -12.61
N PHE A 27 15.79 -16.57 -13.13
CA PHE A 27 16.61 -16.12 -14.27
C PHE A 27 17.76 -15.15 -13.94
N LYS A 28 18.10 -14.88 -12.68
CA LYS A 28 19.15 -13.88 -12.37
C LYS A 28 20.09 -14.29 -11.23
N LYS A 29 20.52 -15.53 -11.28
CA LYS A 29 21.79 -15.95 -10.69
C LYS A 29 22.82 -15.81 -11.81
N ASP A 30 23.96 -15.23 -11.50
CA ASP A 30 25.11 -14.96 -12.41
C ASP A 30 25.14 -13.53 -12.96
N PHE A 31 25.66 -12.59 -12.17
CA PHE A 31 26.68 -11.65 -12.66
C PHE A 31 27.47 -11.08 -11.48
N THR A 32 28.78 -10.98 -11.72
CA THR A 32 29.89 -10.86 -10.78
C THR A 32 30.28 -9.43 -10.44
N GLU A 33 31.12 -9.37 -9.39
CA GLU A 33 32.32 -8.51 -9.24
C GLU A 33 32.24 -7.16 -8.54
N GLU A 34 33.31 -6.97 -7.77
CA GLU A 34 33.58 -6.03 -6.71
C GLU A 34 34.11 -4.72 -7.29
N HIS A 35 33.52 -3.58 -6.91
CA HIS A 35 34.20 -2.29 -6.90
C HIS A 35 33.56 -1.36 -5.85
N GLU A 36 34.41 -0.83 -4.96
CA GLU A 36 34.09 0.21 -3.98
C GLU A 36 33.65 1.50 -4.67
N ILE A 37 32.36 1.84 -4.57
CA ILE A 37 31.75 3.08 -5.06
C ILE A 37 30.66 3.43 -4.04
N CYS A 38 30.55 4.72 -3.68
CA CYS A 38 29.44 5.31 -2.91
C CYS A 38 28.16 4.49 -3.05
N SER A 39 27.74 3.82 -1.96
CA SER A 39 26.64 2.87 -1.95
C SER A 39 25.46 3.44 -2.74
N PRO A 40 25.20 2.95 -3.98
CA PRO A 40 23.99 3.35 -4.68
C PRO A 40 22.81 2.96 -3.78
N PRO A 41 21.76 3.81 -3.70
CA PRO A 41 20.51 3.41 -3.02
C PRO A 41 20.14 2.01 -3.50
N ARG A 42 19.87 1.11 -2.55
CA ARG A 42 19.71 -0.31 -2.88
C ARG A 42 18.55 -0.42 -3.84
N PHE A 43 18.66 -1.32 -4.81
CA PHE A 43 17.60 -1.57 -5.79
C PHE A 43 16.24 -1.89 -5.13
N ASP A 44 16.26 -2.45 -3.91
CA ASP A 44 15.09 -2.67 -3.06
C ASP A 44 14.37 -1.36 -2.65
N ASP A 45 15.10 -0.26 -2.48
CA ASP A 45 14.54 1.07 -2.14
C ASP A 45 13.76 1.66 -3.34
N TYR A 46 14.16 1.33 -4.57
CA TYR A 46 13.50 1.80 -5.80
C TYR A 46 12.29 0.97 -6.23
N ILE A 47 12.25 -0.31 -5.85
CA ILE A 47 11.12 -1.20 -6.18
C ILE A 47 9.91 -0.92 -5.29
N GLU A 48 10.10 -0.59 -4.00
CA GLU A 48 8.97 -0.26 -3.12
C GLU A 48 8.27 1.06 -3.49
N ASP A 49 8.97 2.03 -4.08
CA ASP A 49 8.37 3.31 -4.46
C ASP A 49 7.67 3.29 -5.84
N ASN A 50 7.98 2.33 -6.71
CA ASN A 50 7.41 2.26 -8.07
C ASN A 50 6.44 1.09 -8.31
N LEU A 51 6.31 0.14 -7.38
CA LEU A 51 5.19 -0.80 -7.42
C LEU A 51 3.90 -0.01 -7.25
N SER A 52 3.08 0.04 -8.32
CA SER A 52 1.69 0.53 -8.37
C SER A 52 1.15 0.70 -6.95
N SER A 53 1.02 1.94 -6.49
CA SER A 53 0.83 2.32 -5.08
C SER A 53 -0.22 1.47 -4.34
N THR A 54 -1.20 0.94 -5.07
CA THR A 54 -2.21 -0.03 -4.63
C THR A 54 -1.64 -1.37 -4.15
N ILE A 55 -0.70 -2.00 -4.88
CA ILE A 55 -0.13 -3.30 -4.50
C ILE A 55 0.76 -3.15 -3.26
N GLY A 56 1.64 -2.14 -3.26
CA GLY A 56 2.53 -1.85 -2.12
C GLY A 56 1.74 -1.57 -0.84
N THR A 57 0.68 -0.74 -0.94
CA THR A 57 -0.18 -0.43 0.22
C THR A 57 -0.87 -1.66 0.79
N GLU A 58 -1.36 -2.58 -0.05
CA GLU A 58 -1.97 -3.83 0.43
C GLU A 58 -0.96 -4.76 1.10
N ILE A 59 0.26 -4.86 0.58
CA ILE A 59 1.34 -5.62 1.22
C ILE A 59 1.64 -5.03 2.62
N HIS A 60 1.74 -3.71 2.73
CA HIS A 60 1.97 -3.04 4.02
C HIS A 60 0.84 -3.28 5.02
N LYS A 61 -0.42 -3.17 4.60
CA LYS A 61 -1.59 -3.48 5.44
C LYS A 61 -1.56 -4.93 5.95
N ARG A 62 -1.20 -5.89 5.09
CA ARG A 62 -1.06 -7.30 5.47
C ARG A 62 0.06 -7.52 6.49
N LYS A 63 1.26 -6.96 6.26
CA LYS A 63 2.39 -7.02 7.20
C LYS A 63 2.01 -6.46 8.58
N LEU A 64 1.37 -5.29 8.63
CA LEU A 64 0.94 -4.64 9.87
C LEU A 64 -0.20 -5.41 10.58
N THR A 65 -1.13 -5.99 9.82
CA THR A 65 -2.20 -6.83 10.39
C THR A 65 -1.63 -8.12 10.99
N PHE A 66 -0.64 -8.72 10.32
CA PHE A 66 0.05 -9.90 10.82
C PHE A 66 0.83 -9.58 12.10
N LEU A 67 1.57 -8.47 12.13
CA LEU A 67 2.27 -8.01 13.33
C LEU A 67 1.32 -7.83 14.51
N HIS A 68 0.19 -7.17 14.32
CA HIS A 68 -0.83 -7.00 15.37
C HIS A 68 -1.39 -8.33 15.87
N SER A 69 -1.61 -9.28 14.96
CA SER A 69 -2.07 -10.61 15.32
C SER A 69 -1.03 -11.36 16.17
N LEU A 70 0.25 -11.22 15.83
CA LEU A 70 1.36 -11.75 16.64
C LEU A 70 1.38 -11.12 18.03
N THR A 71 1.30 -9.79 18.16
CA THR A 71 1.40 -9.13 19.48
C THR A 71 0.19 -9.42 20.37
N THR A 72 -1.00 -9.55 19.79
CA THR A 72 -2.26 -9.78 20.51
C THR A 72 -2.46 -11.23 20.93
N CYS A 73 -2.22 -12.19 20.04
CA CYS A 73 -2.50 -13.61 20.29
C CYS A 73 -1.32 -14.38 20.90
N SER A 74 -0.21 -13.72 21.19
CA SER A 74 1.00 -14.40 21.67
C SER A 74 0.91 -14.83 23.13
N ASN A 75 1.06 -16.13 23.34
CA ASN A 75 1.43 -16.70 24.64
C ASN A 75 2.73 -16.06 25.16
N LYS A 76 2.96 -16.11 26.47
CA LYS A 76 4.18 -15.56 27.11
C LYS A 76 5.47 -16.00 26.39
N LYS A 77 5.58 -17.29 26.06
CA LYS A 77 6.72 -17.86 25.32
C LYS A 77 6.88 -17.24 23.93
N THR A 78 5.79 -17.03 23.19
CA THR A 78 5.83 -16.41 21.85
C THR A 78 6.29 -14.96 21.94
N LYS A 79 5.82 -14.21 22.95
CA LYS A 79 6.29 -12.84 23.21
C LYS A 79 7.78 -12.79 23.52
N GLU A 80 8.29 -13.74 24.31
CA GLU A 80 9.73 -13.85 24.59
C GLU A 80 10.54 -14.15 23.32
N ILE A 81 10.04 -15.03 22.44
CA ILE A 81 10.69 -15.32 21.15
C ILE A 81 10.71 -14.07 20.27
N ILE A 82 9.59 -13.36 20.15
CA ILE A 82 9.50 -12.12 19.38
C ILE A 82 10.50 -11.10 19.91
N ASN A 83 10.53 -10.88 21.23
CA ASN A 83 11.48 -9.94 21.86
C ASN A 83 12.94 -10.33 21.61
N ARG A 84 13.27 -11.63 21.63
CA ARG A 84 14.61 -12.11 21.28
C ARG A 84 14.92 -11.87 19.81
N GLN A 85 13.99 -12.15 18.90
CA GLN A 85 14.18 -11.93 17.47
C GLN A 85 14.37 -10.45 17.15
N ILE A 86 13.65 -9.56 17.84
CA ILE A 86 13.84 -8.11 17.74
C ILE A 86 15.24 -7.74 18.25
N ALA A 87 15.65 -8.24 19.42
CA ALA A 87 16.96 -7.92 19.99
C ALA A 87 18.14 -8.43 19.14
N VAL A 88 18.01 -9.60 18.50
CA VAL A 88 19.07 -10.21 17.69
C VAL A 88 19.14 -9.60 16.29
N ASN A 89 17.99 -9.32 15.67
CA ASN A 89 17.92 -8.90 14.27
C ASN A 89 17.56 -7.42 14.13
N TYR A 90 17.84 -6.59 15.14
CA TYR A 90 17.48 -5.19 15.11
C TYR A 90 18.12 -4.45 13.93
N ASP A 91 19.39 -4.73 13.64
CA ASP A 91 20.15 -4.05 12.57
C ASP A 91 20.04 -4.75 11.21
N ASN A 92 19.24 -5.82 11.11
CA ASN A 92 19.11 -6.57 9.86
C ASN A 92 17.95 -6.01 9.03
N ASN A 93 18.29 -5.28 7.96
CA ASN A 93 17.31 -4.71 7.02
C ASN A 93 16.35 -5.74 6.39
N LYS A 94 16.71 -7.02 6.39
CA LYS A 94 15.88 -8.12 5.87
C LYS A 94 14.96 -8.74 6.93
N SER A 95 15.10 -8.36 8.19
CA SER A 95 14.27 -8.86 9.28
C SER A 95 12.83 -8.36 9.15
N PHE A 96 11.86 -9.26 9.30
CA PHE A 96 10.45 -8.92 9.30
C PHE A 96 10.11 -7.84 10.36
N PHE A 97 10.71 -7.94 11.56
CA PHE A 97 10.46 -6.99 12.64
C PHE A 97 11.07 -5.61 12.37
N TYR A 98 12.24 -5.56 11.77
CA TYR A 98 12.85 -4.30 11.36
C TYR A 98 12.01 -3.61 10.28
N GLN A 99 11.63 -4.33 9.23
CA GLN A 99 10.77 -3.77 8.17
C GLN A 99 9.43 -3.28 8.72
N THR A 100 8.81 -4.02 9.65
CA THR A 100 7.55 -3.59 10.24
C THR A 100 7.72 -2.40 11.18
N ALA A 101 8.82 -2.29 11.92
CA ALA A 101 9.16 -1.08 12.69
C ALA A 101 9.33 0.15 11.77
N LEU A 102 10.00 -0.01 10.63
CA LEU A 102 10.08 1.05 9.62
C LEU A 102 8.70 1.44 9.07
N LEU A 103 7.82 0.48 8.81
CA LEU A 103 6.44 0.78 8.39
C LEU A 103 5.64 1.50 9.47
N LEU A 104 5.81 1.12 10.74
CA LEU A 104 5.17 1.82 11.86
C LEU A 104 5.62 3.28 11.91
N SER A 105 6.93 3.53 11.78
CA SER A 105 7.47 4.89 11.73
C SER A 105 7.02 5.65 10.48
N LYS A 106 7.03 5.01 9.30
CA LYS A 106 6.65 5.61 8.00
C LYS A 106 5.21 6.15 8.02
N TYR A 107 4.30 5.44 8.68
CA TYR A 107 2.90 5.81 8.77
C TYR A 107 2.53 6.46 10.10
N ASN A 108 3.50 6.87 10.93
CA ASN A 108 3.26 7.44 12.26
C ASN A 108 2.33 6.58 13.16
N LEU A 109 2.42 5.26 13.04
CA LEU A 109 1.63 4.32 13.83
C LEU A 109 2.28 4.07 15.20
N PRO A 110 1.47 3.74 16.24
CA PRO A 110 2.00 3.38 17.55
C PRO A 110 2.98 2.22 17.48
N ASP A 111 4.09 2.32 18.20
CA ASP A 111 5.06 1.23 18.32
C ASP A 111 4.49 0.08 19.18
N ILE A 112 3.83 -0.87 18.52
CA ILE A 112 3.25 -2.04 19.18
C ILE A 112 4.29 -3.08 19.62
N LEU A 113 5.57 -2.88 19.31
CA LEU A 113 6.68 -3.70 19.81
C LEU A 113 7.24 -3.16 21.14
N GLY A 114 6.93 -1.91 21.50
CA GLY A 114 7.34 -1.28 22.74
C GLY A 114 6.70 -1.91 23.98
N LYS A 115 7.48 -2.03 25.07
CA LYS A 115 7.09 -2.75 26.30
C LYS A 115 5.93 -2.11 27.09
N ASN A 116 5.55 -0.87 26.82
CA ASN A 116 4.63 -0.09 27.65
C ASN A 116 3.42 0.50 26.90
N ILE A 117 3.21 0.13 25.64
CA ILE A 117 2.11 0.69 24.84
C ILE A 117 0.90 -0.26 24.92
N ALA A 118 -0.25 0.29 25.29
CA ALA A 118 -1.51 -0.46 25.27
C ALA A 118 -1.84 -0.87 23.83
N ILE A 119 -1.91 -2.18 23.58
CA ILE A 119 -2.20 -2.71 22.25
C ILE A 119 -3.66 -2.43 21.91
N PRO A 120 -3.96 -1.72 20.80
CA PRO A 120 -5.33 -1.45 20.40
C PRO A 120 -6.07 -2.73 20.01
N SER A 121 -7.40 -2.71 20.09
CA SER A 121 -8.22 -3.83 19.60
C SER A 121 -7.98 -4.10 18.12
N LYS A 122 -8.21 -5.33 17.64
CA LYS A 122 -8.01 -5.72 16.23
C LYS A 122 -8.80 -4.82 15.25
N LEU A 123 -10.03 -4.44 15.60
CA LEU A 123 -10.85 -3.57 14.78
C LEU A 123 -10.31 -2.13 14.78
N SER A 124 -9.96 -1.61 15.97
CA SER A 124 -9.36 -0.28 16.12
C SER A 124 -8.05 -0.18 15.35
N TRP A 125 -7.20 -1.20 15.44
CA TRP A 125 -5.92 -1.26 14.71
C TRP A 125 -6.11 -1.24 13.20
N LYS A 126 -7.00 -2.08 12.66
CA LYS A 126 -7.28 -2.10 11.23
C LYS A 126 -7.77 -0.75 10.71
N LYS A 127 -8.67 -0.10 11.47
CA LYS A 127 -9.17 1.23 11.12
C LYS A 127 -8.03 2.25 11.14
N LEU A 128 -7.25 2.28 12.23
CA LEU A 128 -6.10 3.19 12.38
C LEU A 128 -5.08 3.01 11.25
N ALA A 129 -4.61 1.78 11.01
CA ALA A 129 -3.66 1.48 9.95
C ALA A 129 -4.21 1.86 8.57
N LYS A 130 -5.49 1.57 8.28
CA LYS A 130 -6.12 1.98 7.01
C LYS A 130 -6.10 3.50 6.86
N THR A 131 -6.51 4.23 7.90
CA THR A 131 -6.58 5.69 7.90
C THR A 131 -5.20 6.30 7.73
N GLU A 132 -4.22 5.95 8.55
CA GLU A 132 -2.87 6.54 8.50
C GLU A 132 -2.14 6.25 7.19
N ILE A 133 -2.24 5.01 6.68
CA ILE A 133 -1.66 4.67 5.37
C ILE A 133 -2.31 5.50 4.27
N SER A 134 -3.65 5.60 4.27
CA SER A 134 -4.38 6.40 3.28
C SER A 134 -3.98 7.88 3.35
N THR A 135 -3.88 8.44 4.55
CA THR A 135 -3.47 9.83 4.78
C THR A 135 -2.07 10.08 4.26
N PHE A 136 -1.11 9.22 4.61
CA PHE A 136 0.27 9.33 4.15
C PHE A 136 0.37 9.36 2.62
N TRP A 137 -0.24 8.39 1.93
CA TRP A 137 -0.17 8.35 0.46
C TRP A 137 -0.94 9.50 -0.20
N THR A 138 -2.03 9.96 0.41
CA THR A 138 -2.74 11.15 -0.07
C THR A 138 -1.86 12.39 -0.02
N LEU A 139 -1.15 12.59 1.10
CA LEU A 139 -0.23 13.72 1.25
C LEU A 139 0.96 13.59 0.30
N LYS A 140 1.61 12.43 0.25
CA LYS A 140 2.75 12.18 -0.66
C LYS A 140 2.39 12.44 -2.13
N LEU A 141 1.25 11.93 -2.60
CA LEU A 141 0.79 12.16 -3.98
C LEU A 141 0.46 13.63 -4.25
N LYS A 142 -0.10 14.35 -3.27
CA LYS A 142 -0.34 15.79 -3.39
C LYS A 142 0.96 16.57 -3.49
N ASP A 143 1.94 16.23 -2.66
CA ASP A 143 3.25 16.88 -2.66
C ASP A 143 3.98 16.62 -3.99
N GLU A 144 3.98 15.39 -4.48
CA GLU A 144 4.56 15.03 -5.79
C GLU A 144 3.86 15.77 -6.94
N ALA A 145 2.52 15.82 -6.94
CA ALA A 145 1.79 16.54 -7.98
C ALA A 145 2.03 18.06 -7.90
N HIS A 146 2.22 18.64 -6.72
CA HIS A 146 2.58 20.06 -6.57
C HIS A 146 3.98 20.38 -7.11
N GLN A 147 4.89 19.41 -7.14
CA GLN A 147 6.21 19.56 -7.76
C GLN A 147 6.14 19.57 -9.30
N ILE A 148 5.08 19.01 -9.88
CA ILE A 148 4.88 18.96 -11.34
C ILE A 148 4.15 20.23 -11.80
N SER A 149 4.85 21.09 -12.54
CA SER A 149 4.32 22.41 -12.97
C SER A 149 3.03 22.32 -13.79
N SER A 150 2.84 21.27 -14.60
CA SER A 150 1.62 21.04 -15.37
C SER A 150 0.41 20.67 -14.50
N LEU A 151 0.62 20.15 -13.29
CA LEU A 151 -0.43 19.76 -12.35
C LEU A 151 -0.72 20.82 -11.29
N LYS A 152 0.00 21.95 -11.30
CA LYS A 152 -0.13 23.02 -10.29
C LYS A 152 -1.56 23.57 -10.12
N PHE A 153 -2.37 23.53 -11.18
CA PHE A 153 -3.75 24.02 -11.16
C PHE A 153 -4.79 22.91 -10.91
N LEU A 154 -4.37 21.65 -10.82
CA LEU A 154 -5.27 20.54 -10.57
C LEU A 154 -5.70 20.54 -9.11
N ASN A 155 -7.02 20.55 -8.88
CA ASN A 155 -7.56 20.46 -7.52
C ASN A 155 -7.56 19.00 -7.04
N LEU A 156 -6.48 18.60 -6.37
CA LEU A 156 -6.26 17.26 -5.83
C LEU A 156 -7.07 16.94 -4.56
N ASN A 157 -7.97 17.84 -4.13
CA ASN A 157 -8.85 17.56 -3.00
C ASN A 157 -9.98 16.61 -3.35
N PHE A 158 -10.23 16.38 -4.64
CA PHE A 158 -11.26 15.47 -5.12
C PHE A 158 -10.61 14.13 -5.54
N GLY A 159 -11.01 13.03 -4.88
CA GLY A 159 -10.87 11.70 -5.48
C GLY A 159 -9.77 10.77 -4.98
N ILE A 160 -9.08 11.04 -3.86
CA ILE A 160 -8.08 10.09 -3.35
C ILE A 160 -8.69 9.04 -2.40
N ALA A 161 -9.89 9.26 -1.85
CA ALA A 161 -10.54 8.30 -0.97
C ALA A 161 -12.05 8.18 -1.26
N GLU A 162 -12.43 7.02 -1.79
CA GLU A 162 -13.79 6.42 -1.77
C GLU A 162 -14.95 7.18 -2.42
N THR A 163 -14.78 8.44 -2.85
CA THR A 163 -15.83 9.23 -3.50
C THR A 163 -15.62 9.29 -5.01
N THR A 164 -16.63 8.90 -5.78
CA THR A 164 -16.67 9.14 -7.24
C THR A 164 -16.54 10.64 -7.54
N HIS A 165 -15.95 10.98 -8.67
CA HIS A 165 -15.89 12.38 -9.11
C HIS A 165 -17.33 12.89 -9.36
N PRO A 166 -17.72 14.11 -8.95
CA PRO A 166 -19.09 14.61 -9.09
C PRO A 166 -19.62 14.57 -10.53
N VAL A 167 -18.73 14.75 -11.51
CA VAL A 167 -19.04 14.61 -12.94
C VAL A 167 -19.50 13.20 -13.31
N LEU A 168 -19.00 12.17 -12.63
CA LEU A 168 -19.38 10.77 -12.83
C LEU A 168 -20.65 10.39 -12.05
N ASP A 169 -20.91 11.03 -10.90
CA ASP A 169 -22.12 10.76 -10.11
C ASP A 169 -23.41 11.15 -10.83
N SER A 170 -23.36 12.17 -11.70
CA SER A 170 -24.51 12.64 -12.47
C SER A 170 -24.83 11.81 -13.73
N VAL A 171 -24.04 10.78 -14.04
CA VAL A 171 -24.08 10.08 -15.33
C VAL A 171 -25.07 8.92 -15.30
N GLY A 172 -26.04 8.92 -16.22
CA GLY A 172 -26.96 7.81 -16.40
C GLY A 172 -26.29 6.57 -17.01
N GLN A 173 -27.08 5.55 -17.33
CA GLN A 173 -26.59 4.33 -18.00
C GLN A 173 -26.33 4.51 -19.51
N ASN A 174 -26.52 5.72 -20.04
CA ASN A 174 -26.35 6.00 -21.46
C ASN A 174 -24.86 6.07 -21.84
N LEU A 175 -24.43 5.25 -22.79
CA LEU A 175 -23.05 5.21 -23.28
C LEU A 175 -22.53 6.58 -23.75
N ILE A 176 -23.39 7.43 -24.33
CA ILE A 176 -23.00 8.76 -24.80
C ILE A 176 -22.68 9.68 -23.62
N GLU A 177 -23.48 9.63 -22.55
CA GLU A 177 -23.25 10.43 -21.34
C GLU A 177 -21.99 9.98 -20.62
N ILE A 178 -21.75 8.66 -20.53
CA ILE A 178 -20.52 8.08 -19.97
C ILE A 178 -19.30 8.59 -20.74
N ARG A 179 -19.33 8.57 -22.08
CA ARG A 179 -18.23 9.09 -22.90
C ARG A 179 -18.01 10.59 -22.67
N LYS A 180 -19.07 11.40 -22.67
CA LYS A 180 -18.97 12.85 -22.42
C LYS A 180 -18.41 13.15 -21.03
N ALA A 181 -18.88 12.45 -20.01
CA ALA A 181 -18.40 12.60 -18.65
C ALA A 181 -16.93 12.18 -18.53
N THR A 182 -16.53 11.09 -19.18
CA THR A 182 -15.14 10.64 -19.23
C THR A 182 -14.25 11.69 -19.91
N THR A 183 -14.68 12.27 -21.04
CA THR A 183 -13.95 13.37 -21.69
C THR A 183 -13.85 14.60 -20.79
N LYS A 184 -14.93 14.98 -20.09
CA LYS A 184 -14.89 16.09 -19.13
C LYS A 184 -13.90 15.83 -17.99
N VAL A 185 -13.90 14.62 -17.43
CA VAL A 185 -12.94 14.23 -16.38
C VAL A 185 -11.50 14.27 -16.93
N ARG A 186 -11.26 13.77 -18.14
CA ARG A 186 -9.94 13.87 -18.81
C ARG A 186 -9.47 15.31 -18.99
N MET A 187 -10.36 16.18 -19.48
CA MET A 187 -10.07 17.61 -19.64
C MET A 187 -9.78 18.29 -18.31
N LEU A 188 -10.53 17.97 -17.25
CA LEU A 188 -10.30 18.50 -15.90
C LEU A 188 -8.97 18.01 -15.31
N ASN A 189 -8.58 16.78 -15.65
CA ASN A 189 -7.34 16.16 -15.18
C ASN A 189 -6.12 16.46 -16.06
N GLY A 190 -6.28 17.21 -17.17
CA GLY A 190 -5.19 17.55 -18.08
C GLY A 190 -4.62 16.37 -18.87
N THR A 191 -5.43 15.34 -19.14
CA THR A 191 -5.06 14.11 -19.90
C THR A 191 -5.89 13.95 -21.16
#